data_AF-A0A942U9W9-F1
#
_entry.id   AF-A0A942U9W9-F1
#
_cell.length_a   1.000
_cell.length_b   1.000
_cell.length_c   1.000
_cell.angle_alpha   90.00
_cell.angle_beta   90.00
_cell.angle_gamma   90.00
#
_symmetry.space_group_name_H-M   'P 1'
#
loop_
_entity.id
_entity.type
_entity.pdbx_description
1 polymer ?
#
loop_
_entity_poly.entity_id
_entity_poly.type
_entity_poly.pdbx_seq_one_letter_code
_entity_poly.pdbx_strand_id
1 'polypeptide(L)'
;MREENFISFLEKDSNIESKSKAVKSRLSKARRVEEEFRVNLDEVVMDDQATYEILKKLRDTLDISANGSYGNAVRKYYKFVNQKDFPTLIQYERRRKI
;
A
#
# COMPACT_ATOMS: atom_id res chain seq x y z
N MET A 1 7.53 6.84 -6.46
CA MET A 1 7.99 5.72 -5.60
C MET A 1 9.44 5.26 -5.89
N ARG A 2 10.13 4.70 -4.87
CA ARG A 2 11.47 4.03 -4.93
C ARG A 2 11.36 2.56 -5.31
N GLU A 3 11.14 2.30 -6.59
CA GLU A 3 10.74 0.97 -7.11
C GLU A 3 11.76 -0.15 -6.85
N GLU A 4 13.03 0.04 -7.19
CA GLU A 4 14.06 -1.00 -7.05
C GLU A 4 14.25 -1.43 -5.60
N ASN A 5 14.23 -0.46 -4.69
CA ASN A 5 14.30 -0.71 -3.25
C ASN A 5 13.04 -1.43 -2.75
N PHE A 6 11.87 -1.07 -3.27
CA PHE A 6 10.63 -1.74 -2.92
C PHE A 6 10.56 -3.18 -3.46
N ILE A 7 11.05 -3.43 -4.67
CA ILE A 7 11.22 -4.78 -5.24
C ILE A 7 12.12 -5.60 -4.33
N SER A 8 13.30 -5.07 -4.00
CA SER A 8 14.27 -5.74 -3.12
C SER A 8 13.69 -6.06 -1.74
N PHE A 9 12.85 -5.17 -1.20
CA PHE A 9 12.12 -5.39 0.03
C PHE A 9 11.10 -6.53 -0.10
N LEU A 10 10.31 -6.55 -1.16
CA LEU A 10 9.30 -7.59 -1.39
C LEU A 10 9.94 -8.96 -1.63
N GLU A 11 11.09 -9.03 -2.31
CA GLU A 11 11.81 -10.29 -2.55
C GLU A 11 12.36 -10.94 -1.28
N LYS A 12 12.61 -10.13 -0.25
CA LYS A 12 13.07 -10.57 1.07
C LYS A 12 11.93 -11.03 1.98
N ASP A 13 10.66 -10.76 1.63
CA ASP A 13 9.50 -11.20 2.42
C ASP A 13 9.30 -12.71 2.28
N SER A 14 9.59 -13.45 3.35
CA SER A 14 9.48 -14.91 3.41
C SER A 14 8.05 -15.43 3.26
N ASN A 15 7.04 -14.56 3.46
CA ASN A 15 5.63 -14.91 3.30
C ASN A 15 5.16 -14.85 1.84
N ILE A 16 6.05 -14.51 0.89
CA ILE A 16 5.74 -14.48 -0.53
C ILE A 16 6.23 -15.76 -1.21
N GLU A 17 5.32 -16.73 -1.36
CA GLU A 17 5.61 -18.03 -1.98
C GLU A 17 5.99 -17.90 -3.46
N SER A 18 5.20 -17.15 -4.24
CA SER A 18 5.50 -16.87 -5.66
C SER A 18 6.20 -15.52 -5.81
N LYS A 19 7.49 -15.45 -5.44
CA LYS A 19 8.27 -14.19 -5.41
C LYS A 19 8.10 -13.36 -6.69
N SER A 20 8.44 -13.90 -7.86
CA SER A 20 8.41 -13.13 -9.12
C SER A 20 7.02 -12.58 -9.47
N LYS A 21 5.98 -13.42 -9.48
CA LYS A 21 4.62 -12.99 -9.88
C LYS A 21 4.02 -12.03 -8.86
N ALA A 22 4.21 -12.32 -7.57
CA ALA A 22 3.58 -11.57 -6.51
C ALA A 22 4.29 -10.24 -6.22
N VAL A 23 5.61 -10.15 -6.45
CA VAL A 23 6.38 -8.89 -6.44
C VAL A 23 5.92 -7.99 -7.58
N LYS A 24 5.94 -8.49 -8.83
CA LYS A 24 5.50 -7.71 -10.02
C LYS A 24 4.07 -7.21 -9.88
N SER A 25 3.17 -8.06 -9.39
CA SER A 25 1.77 -7.71 -9.15
C SER A 25 1.60 -6.58 -8.13
N ARG A 26 2.37 -6.59 -7.03
CA ARG A 26 2.30 -5.54 -6.01
C ARG A 26 2.93 -4.22 -6.47
N LEU A 27 4.06 -4.28 -7.18
CA LEU A 27 4.68 -3.11 -7.78
C LEU A 27 3.73 -2.44 -8.78
N SER A 28 3.18 -3.21 -9.72
CA SER A 28 2.23 -2.69 -10.71
C SER A 28 1.00 -2.05 -10.07
N LYS A 29 0.50 -2.63 -8.97
CA LYS A 29 -0.63 -2.05 -8.22
C LYS A 29 -0.24 -0.78 -7.50
N ALA A 30 0.95 -0.69 -6.90
CA ALA A 30 1.43 0.53 -6.27
C ALA A 30 1.56 1.67 -7.31
N ARG A 31 2.14 1.39 -8.48
CA ARG A 31 2.20 2.34 -9.60
C ARG A 31 0.81 2.80 -10.03
N ARG A 32 -0.12 1.87 -10.18
CA ARG A 32 -1.50 2.20 -10.57
C ARG A 32 -2.17 3.13 -9.56
N VAL A 33 -1.86 3.01 -8.26
CA VAL A 33 -2.36 3.94 -7.23
C VAL A 33 -1.77 5.33 -7.43
N GLU A 34 -0.46 5.44 -7.69
CA GLU A 34 0.17 6.74 -8.00
C GLU A 34 -0.48 7.39 -9.23
N GLU A 35 -0.72 6.62 -10.30
CA GLU A 35 -1.37 7.08 -11.54
C GLU A 35 -2.82 7.51 -11.33
N GLU A 36 -3.63 6.64 -10.71
CA GLU A 36 -5.08 6.83 -10.54
C GLU A 36 -5.39 8.05 -9.67
N PHE A 37 -4.65 8.23 -8.58
CA PHE A 37 -4.87 9.35 -7.65
C PHE A 37 -3.96 10.55 -7.91
N ARG A 38 -3.05 10.46 -8.90
CA ARG A 38 -2.03 11.49 -9.21
C ARG A 38 -1.22 11.89 -7.97
N VAL A 39 -0.73 10.90 -7.24
CA VAL A 39 0.04 11.08 -5.99
C VAL A 39 1.41 10.42 -6.08
N ASN A 40 2.34 10.87 -5.25
CA ASN A 40 3.61 10.20 -5.00
C ASN A 40 3.51 9.37 -3.71
N LEU A 41 3.65 8.05 -3.80
CA LEU A 41 3.58 7.17 -2.64
C LEU A 41 4.72 7.40 -1.65
N ASP A 42 5.88 7.92 -2.07
CA ASP A 42 6.94 8.31 -1.12
C ASP A 42 6.51 9.45 -0.19
N GLU A 43 5.64 10.35 -0.65
CA GLU A 43 5.12 11.46 0.15
C GLU A 43 3.89 11.04 0.96
N VAL A 44 2.95 10.32 0.33
CA VAL A 44 1.71 9.86 0.97
C VAL A 44 2.00 9.04 2.23
N VAL A 45 2.98 8.13 2.17
CA VAL A 45 3.24 7.22 3.29
C VAL A 45 3.99 7.86 4.45
N MET A 46 4.44 9.11 4.31
CA MET A 46 5.04 9.87 5.41
C MET A 46 3.97 10.47 6.35
N ASP A 47 2.73 10.54 5.89
CA ASP A 47 1.58 11.00 6.68
C ASP A 47 0.55 9.86 6.82
N ASP A 48 0.32 9.44 8.06
CA ASP A 48 -0.65 8.39 8.38
C ASP A 48 -2.07 8.76 7.95
N GLN A 49 -2.43 10.04 8.01
CA GLN A 49 -3.74 10.53 7.59
C GLN A 49 -3.88 10.50 6.06
N ALA A 50 -2.86 10.95 5.32
CA ALA A 50 -2.84 10.85 3.86
C ALA A 50 -2.91 9.39 3.39
N THR A 51 -2.16 8.51 4.06
CA THR A 51 -2.19 7.06 3.80
C THR A 51 -3.59 6.48 4.04
N TYR A 52 -4.22 6.84 5.16
CA TYR A 52 -5.59 6.44 5.47
C TYR A 52 -6.57 6.89 4.38
N GLU A 53 -6.48 8.13 3.92
CA GLU A 53 -7.39 8.66 2.90
C GLU A 53 -7.25 7.94 1.55
N ILE A 54 -6.04 7.62 1.12
CA ILE A 54 -5.82 6.81 -0.09
C ILE A 54 -6.40 5.41 0.07
N LEU A 55 -6.16 4.76 1.22
CA LEU A 55 -6.71 3.42 1.49
C LEU A 55 -8.25 3.43 1.58
N LYS A 56 -8.84 4.52 2.09
CA LYS A 56 -10.29 4.72 2.14
C LYS A 56 -10.86 4.94 0.74
N LYS A 57 -10.26 5.83 -0.06
CA LYS A 57 -10.64 6.05 -1.46
C LYS A 57 -10.60 4.74 -2.25
N LEU A 58 -9.50 3.99 -2.15
CA LEU A 58 -9.36 2.67 -2.79
C LEU A 58 -10.45 1.67 -2.43
N ARG A 59 -10.92 1.68 -1.17
CA ARG A 59 -12.05 0.83 -0.74
C ARG A 59 -13.35 1.26 -1.41
N ASP A 60 -13.53 2.56 -1.63
CA ASP A 60 -14.80 3.16 -2.05
C ASP A 60 -14.90 3.31 -3.59
N THR A 61 -13.80 3.38 -4.34
CA THR A 61 -13.80 3.67 -5.80
C THR A 61 -13.59 2.49 -6.75
N LEU A 62 -13.04 1.35 -6.30
CA LEU A 62 -12.68 0.24 -7.19
C LEU A 62 -13.65 -0.95 -7.02
N ASP A 63 -13.75 -1.77 -8.07
CA ASP A 63 -14.58 -2.97 -8.09
C ASP A 63 -14.14 -3.96 -7.00
N ILE A 64 -15.08 -4.56 -6.27
CA ILE A 64 -14.90 -5.19 -4.94
C ILE A 64 -13.73 -6.21 -4.89
N SER A 65 -13.46 -6.90 -6.00
CA SER A 65 -12.40 -7.91 -6.11
C SER A 65 -10.97 -7.32 -6.19
N ALA A 66 -10.82 -6.05 -6.58
CA ALA A 66 -9.53 -5.42 -6.82
C ALA A 66 -9.01 -4.64 -5.58
N ASN A 67 -9.92 -4.16 -4.72
CA ASN A 67 -9.65 -3.20 -3.63
C ASN A 67 -8.66 -3.73 -2.60
N GLY A 68 -8.81 -5.00 -2.24
CA GLY A 68 -7.92 -5.67 -1.29
C GLY A 68 -6.48 -5.73 -1.78
N SER A 69 -6.29 -5.91 -3.10
CA SER A 69 -4.97 -6.05 -3.69
C SER A 69 -4.22 -4.72 -3.83
N TYR A 70 -4.92 -3.64 -4.21
CA TYR A 70 -4.35 -2.28 -4.25
C TYR A 70 -4.07 -1.76 -2.84
N GLY A 71 -5.01 -1.94 -1.91
CA GLY A 71 -4.80 -1.58 -0.51
C GLY A 71 -3.63 -2.34 0.12
N ASN A 72 -3.41 -3.61 -0.25
CA ASN A 72 -2.24 -4.36 0.19
C ASN A 72 -0.93 -3.80 -0.40
N ALA A 73 -0.93 -3.40 -1.67
CA ALA A 73 0.24 -2.78 -2.29
C ALA A 73 0.64 -1.49 -1.55
N VAL A 74 -0.32 -0.62 -1.25
CA VAL A 74 -0.09 0.61 -0.47
C VAL A 74 0.41 0.30 0.93
N ARG A 75 -0.19 -0.65 1.65
CA ARG A 75 0.27 -1.04 3.00
C ARG A 75 1.68 -1.64 3.00
N LYS A 76 2.03 -2.43 1.99
CA LYS A 76 3.39 -2.98 1.84
C LYS A 76 4.39 -1.87 1.54
N TYR A 77 4.02 -0.88 0.73
CA TYR A 77 4.87 0.28 0.49
C TYR A 77 5.05 1.12 1.76
N TYR A 78 3.97 1.37 2.50
CA TYR A 78 4.04 2.02 3.80
C TYR A 78 4.99 1.30 4.77
N LYS A 79 4.90 -0.03 4.86
CA LYS A 79 5.81 -0.84 5.69
C LYS A 79 7.26 -0.72 5.24
N PHE A 80 7.51 -0.72 3.94
CA PHE A 80 8.84 -0.52 3.38
C PHE A 80 9.45 0.83 3.82
N VAL A 81 8.66 1.91 3.80
CA VAL A 81 9.15 3.25 4.16
C VAL A 81 9.26 3.45 5.67
N ASN A 82 8.23 3.06 6.42
CA ASN A 82 8.09 3.37 7.85
C ASN A 82 8.58 2.26 8.78
N GLN A 83 8.99 1.11 8.24
CA GLN A 83 9.42 -0.07 8.99
C GLN A 83 8.36 -0.61 9.98
N LYS A 84 7.10 -0.20 9.84
CA LYS A 84 5.97 -0.62 10.67
C LYS A 84 4.74 -0.88 9.82
N ASP A 85 3.86 -1.77 10.27
CA ASP A 85 2.62 -2.08 9.56
C ASP A 85 1.59 -0.95 9.75
N PHE A 86 0.94 -0.54 8.65
CA PHE A 86 -0.22 0.35 8.74
C PHE A 86 -1.41 -0.45 9.28
N PRO A 87 -2.16 0.07 10.27
CA PRO A 87 -3.33 -0.62 10.82
C PRO A 87 -4.43 -0.84 9.77
N THR A 88 -5.42 -1.68 10.11
CA THR A 88 -6.65 -1.75 9.29
C THR A 88 -7.40 -0.42 9.35
N LEU A 89 -8.25 -0.13 8.36
CA LEU A 89 -9.05 1.10 8.35
C LEU A 89 -9.88 1.24 9.63
N ILE A 90 -10.51 0.14 10.08
CA ILE A 90 -11.29 0.09 11.33
C ILE A 90 -10.42 0.40 12.55
N GLN A 91 -9.21 -0.19 12.63
CA GLN A 91 -8.28 0.07 13.74
C GLN A 91 -7.81 1.53 13.76
N TYR A 92 -7.52 2.09 12.58
CA TYR A 92 -7.11 3.50 12.45
C TYR A 92 -8.24 4.45 12.88
N GLU A 93 -9.45 4.21 12.40
CA GLU A 93 -10.64 4.99 12.77
C GLU A 93 -10.94 4.94 14.27
N ARG A 94 -10.78 3.77 14.91
CA ARG A 94 -10.93 3.65 16.37
C ARG A 94 -9.90 4.49 17.13
N ARG A 95 -8.63 4.50 16.69
CA ARG A 95 -7.56 5.28 17.32
C ARG A 95 -7.77 6.80 17.19
N ARG A 96 -8.42 7.26 16.12
CA ARG A 96 -8.73 8.69 15.88
C ARG A 96 -9.92 9.21 16.68
N LYS A 97 -10.81 8.33 17.14
CA LYS A 97 -12.00 8.72 17.93
C LYS A 97 -11.72 8.84 19.44
N ILE A 98 -10.45 8.74 19.82
CA ILE A 98 -9.95 8.88 21.20
C ILE A 98 -9.23 10.22 21.28
#